data_AF-A0A7M2CAC0-F1
#
_entry.id   AF-A0A7M2CAC0-F1
#
_cell.length_a   1.000
_cell.length_b   1.000
_cell.length_c   1.000
_cell.angle_alpha   90.00
_cell.angle_beta   90.00
_cell.angle_gamma   90.00
#
_symmetry.space_group_name_H-M   'P 1'
#
loop_
_entity.id
_entity.type
_entity.pdbx_description
1 polymer ?
#
loop_
_entity_poly.entity_id
_entity_poly.type
_entity_poly.pdbx_seq_one_letter_code
_entity_poly.pdbx_strand_id
1 'polypeptide(L)' 'MQLTVRIRLATDGWLDLHVLEFPDLKVYVKRVGEIPAAVSEAAAARTGRPAEDFVVNVGY' A
#
# COMPACT_ATOMS: atom_id res chain seq x y z
N MET A 1 -1.45 -0.42 -13.30
CA MET A 1 -1.35 -1.76 -12.67
C MET A 1 -2.32 -1.91 -11.50
N GLN A 2 -2.88 -3.10 -11.27
CA GLN A 2 -3.65 -3.38 -10.05
C GLN A 2 -2.72 -3.88 -8.93
N LEU A 3 -2.87 -3.32 -7.73
CA LEU A 3 -2.13 -3.71 -6.54
C LEU A 3 -3.11 -4.21 -5.47
N THR A 4 -2.83 -5.39 -4.93
CA THR A 4 -3.60 -6.01 -3.85
C THR A 4 -2.87 -5.79 -2.53
N VAL A 5 -3.54 -5.11 -1.60
CA VAL A 5 -2.98 -4.78 -0.29
C VAL A 5 -3.72 -5.55 0.78
N ARG A 6 -2.97 -6.25 1.61
CA ARG A 6 -3.48 -6.92 2.82
C ARG A 6 -2.99 -6.18 4.03
N ILE A 7 -3.89 -5.87 4.94
CA ILE A 7 -3.55 -5.21 6.20
C ILE A 7 -3.09 -6.29 7.18
N ARG A 8 -1.82 -6.22 7.62
CA ARG A 8 -1.35 -7.01 8.76
C ARG A 8 -1.51 -6.20 10.04
N LEU A 9 -1.81 -6.93 11.11
CA LEU A 9 -2.23 -6.40 12.40
C LEU A 9 -1.38 -5.22 12.87
N ALA A 10 -2.07 -4.13 13.23
CA ALA A 10 -1.47 -2.92 13.75
C ALA A 10 -0.98 -3.11 15.19
N THR A 11 0.30 -2.85 15.43
CA THR A 11 0.82 -2.61 16.78
C THR A 11 0.92 -1.09 16.94
N ASP A 12 0.46 -0.53 18.06
CA ASP A 12 0.54 0.92 18.36
C ASP A 12 -0.23 1.88 17.44
N GLY A 13 -1.33 1.44 16.82
CA GLY A 13 -2.21 2.31 16.02
C GLY A 13 -1.70 2.61 14.59
N TRP A 14 -0.69 1.86 14.15
CA TRP A 14 -0.19 1.87 12.76
C TRP A 14 -0.57 0.58 12.05
N LEU A 15 -1.24 0.68 10.91
CA LEU A 15 -1.57 -0.41 10.01
C LEU A 15 -0.34 -0.75 9.17
N ASP A 16 0.15 -1.98 9.32
CA ASP A 16 1.19 -2.55 8.45
C ASP A 16 0.51 -3.05 7.16
N LEU A 17 0.93 -2.52 6.02
CA LEU A 17 0.35 -2.84 4.72
C LEU A 17 1.30 -3.75 3.96
N HIS A 18 0.78 -4.92 3.59
CA HIS A 18 1.48 -5.90 2.78
C HIS A 18 0.94 -5.87 1.35
N VAL A 19 1.77 -5.41 0.41
CA VAL A 19 1.42 -5.39 -1.01
C VAL A 19 1.83 -6.71 -1.64
N LEU A 20 0.88 -7.49 -2.18
CA LEU A 20 1.16 -8.84 -2.69
C LEU A 20 2.10 -8.83 -3.90
N GLU A 21 1.95 -7.83 -4.77
CA GLU A 21 2.79 -7.70 -5.98
C GLU A 21 4.19 -7.16 -5.63
N PHE A 22 4.35 -6.57 -4.44
CA PHE A 22 5.61 -6.04 -3.93
C PHE A 22 5.82 -6.45 -2.47
N PRO A 23 6.19 -7.71 -2.20
CA PRO A 23 6.34 -8.22 -0.84
C PRO A 23 7.43 -7.50 -0.02
N ASP A 24 8.41 -6.89 -0.68
CA ASP A 24 9.45 -6.06 -0.05
C ASP A 24 9.01 -4.61 0.22
N LEU A 25 7.83 -4.19 -0.27
CA LEU A 25 7.32 -2.83 -0.08
C LEU A 25 6.59 -2.75 1.25
N LYS A 26 7.26 -2.14 2.23
CA LYS A 26 6.70 -1.88 3.55
C LYS A 26 6.03 -0.52 3.57
N VAL A 27 4.72 -0.47 3.77
CA VAL A 27 3.97 0.77 3.88
C VAL A 27 3.26 0.77 5.23
N TYR A 28 3.38 1.87 5.96
CA TYR A 28 2.78 2.06 7.28
C TYR A 28 1.84 3.26 7.23
N VAL A 29 0.59 3.07 7.64
CA VAL A 29 -0.40 4.15 7.70
C VAL A 29 -1.15 4.13 9.01
N LYS A 30 -1.68 5.27 9.44
CA LYS A 30 -2.52 5.32 10.66
C LYS A 30 -3.99 5.07 10.35
N ARG A 31 -4.45 5.39 9.14
CA ARG A 31 -5.85 5.28 8.76
C ARG A 31 -6.02 4.47 7.48
N VAL A 32 -7.10 3.69 7.44
CA VAL A 32 -7.48 2.89 6.26
C VAL A 32 -7.68 3.76 5.02
N GLY A 33 -8.18 4.99 5.18
CA GLY A 33 -8.34 5.94 4.07
C GLY A 33 -7.03 6.42 3.44
N GLU A 34 -5.90 6.30 4.13
CA GLU A 34 -4.57 6.69 3.63
C GLU A 34 -3.88 5.55 2.87
N ILE A 35 -4.38 4.31 2.97
CA ILE A 35 -3.83 3.12 2.31
C ILE A 35 -3.63 3.32 0.80
N PRO A 36 -4.66 3.70 0.01
CA PRO A 36 -4.50 3.79 -1.43
C PRO A 36 -3.46 4.82 -1.84
N ALA A 37 -3.45 6.00 -1.21
CA ALA A 37 -2.47 7.04 -1.50
C ALA A 37 -1.04 6.57 -1.16
N ALA A 38 -0.83 6.08 0.07
CA ALA A 38 0.49 5.65 0.53
C ALA A 38 1.06 4.48 -0.30
N VAL A 39 0.21 3.53 -0.71
CA VAL A 39 0.63 2.39 -1.52
C VAL A 39 0.93 2.81 -2.95
N SER A 40 0.10 3.65 -3.57
CA SER A 40 0.36 4.15 -4.92
C SER A 40 1.63 4.99 -4.98
N GLU A 41 1.90 5.84 -3.98
CA GLU A 41 3.15 6.61 -3.90
C GLU A 41 4.37 5.71 -3.71
N ALA A 42 4.29 4.73 -2.83
CA ALA A 42 5.38 3.78 -2.60
C ALA A 42 5.67 2.91 -3.84
N ALA A 43 4.62 2.47 -4.54
CA ALA A 43 4.75 1.74 -5.80
C ALA A 43 5.31 2.63 -6.93
N ALA A 44 4.87 3.87 -7.02
CA ALA A 44 5.38 4.87 -7.96
C ALA A 44 6.87 5.11 -7.77
N ALA A 45 7.30 5.37 -6.54
CA ALA A 45 8.71 5.58 -6.20
C ALA A 45 9.58 4.36 -6.55
N ARG A 46 9.06 3.15 -6.40
CA ARG A 46 9.80 1.92 -6.69
C ARG A 46 9.88 1.57 -8.18
N THR A 47 8.84 1.89 -8.93
CA THR A 47 8.72 1.53 -10.35
C THR A 47 9.12 2.67 -11.30
N GLY A 48 9.26 3.90 -10.79
CA GLY A 48 9.46 5.10 -11.59
C GLY A 48 8.24 5.50 -12.41
N ARG A 49 7.05 4.95 -12.08
CA ARG A 49 5.79 5.23 -12.76
C ARG A 49 4.92 6.20 -11.97
N PRO A 50 3.99 6.91 -12.60
CA PRO A 50 3.10 7.83 -11.89
C PRO A 50 2.09 7.07 -11.01
N ALA A 51 1.76 7.63 -9.84
CA ALA A 51 0.91 7.02 -8.83
C ALA A 51 -0.51 6.69 -9.34
N GLU A 52 -1.03 7.50 -10.26
CA GLU A 52 -2.32 7.32 -10.93
C GLU A 52 -2.41 6.06 -11.81
N ASP A 53 -1.28 5.47 -12.20
CA ASP A 53 -1.28 4.20 -12.92
C ASP A 53 -1.65 3.04 -11.98
N PHE A 54 -1.49 3.20 -10.67
CA PHE A 54 -1.69 2.15 -9.68
C PHE A 54 -3.10 2.17 -9.07
N VAL A 55 -3.87 1.12 -9.34
CA VAL A 55 -5.19 0.90 -8.76
C VAL A 55 -5.03 0.00 -7.54
N VAL A 56 -5.23 0.57 -6.35
CA VAL A 56 -5.04 -0.13 -5.06
C VAL A 56 -6.36 -0.76 -4.61
N ASN A 57 -6.39 -2.08 -4.53
CA ASN A 57 -7.46 -2.87 -3.94
C ASN A 57 -7.04 -3.32 -2.54
N VAL A 58 -7.78 -2.88 -1.53
CA VAL A 58 -7.56 -3.29 -0.14
C VAL A 58 -8.41 -4.51 0.13
N GLY A 59 -7.76 -5.66 0.33
CA GLY A 59 -8.40 -6.92 0.71
C GLY A 59 -8.44 -7.08 2.22
N TYR A 60 -9.63 -7.30 2.77
CA TYR A 60 -9.88 -7.58 4.19
C TYR A 60 -9.47 -9.01 4.57
#